data_AF-A0A930Z2R4-F1
#
_entry.id   AF-A0A930Z2R4-F1
#
_cell.length_a   1.000
_cell.length_b   1.000
_cell.length_c   1.000
_cell.angle_alpha   90.00
_cell.angle_beta   90.00
_cell.angle_gamma   90.00
#
_symmetry.space_group_name_H-M   'P 1'
#
loop_
_entity.id
_entity.type
_entity.pdbx_description
1 polymer ?
#
loop_
_entity_poly.entity_id
_entity_poly.type
_entity_poly.pdbx_seq_one_letter_code
_entity_poly.pdbx_strand_id
1 'polypeptide(L)' 'MMLDLSDALAEELHDTLDEVLREMSSEIAGTDNPNYRGVLTARRERLRAIRVQLENSKSP' A
#
# COMPACT_ATOMS: atom_id res chain seq x y z
N MET A 1 -3.14 -5.79 -20.79
CA MET A 1 -3.31 -4.33 -20.83
C MET A 1 -2.08 -3.75 -20.15
N MET A 2 -1.33 -2.89 -20.85
CA MET A 2 -0.17 -2.21 -20.27
C MET A 2 -0.66 -0.87 -19.72
N LEU A 3 -0.50 -0.65 -18.42
CA LEU A 3 -0.79 0.63 -17.78
C LEU A 3 0.52 1.41 -17.72
N ASP A 4 0.68 2.36 -18.64
CA ASP A 4 1.76 3.33 -18.58
C ASP A 4 1.31 4.49 -17.69
N LEU A 5 1.97 4.64 -16.54
CA LEU A 5 1.81 5.81 -15.69
C LEU A 5 2.87 6.83 -16.09
N SER A 6 2.49 8.11 -16.16
CA SER A 6 3.49 9.17 -16.23
C SER A 6 4.30 9.18 -14.92
N ASP A 7 5.51 9.74 -14.97
CA ASP A 7 6.36 9.84 -13.77
C ASP A 7 5.65 10.54 -12.60
N ALA A 8 4.87 11.58 -12.90
CA ALA A 8 4.07 12.30 -11.92
C ALA A 8 2.97 11.41 -11.29
N LEU A 9 2.27 10.61 -12.09
CA LEU A 9 1.25 9.67 -11.58
C LEU A 9 1.88 8.51 -10.81
N ALA A 10 3.08 8.07 -11.20
CA ALA A 10 3.83 7.05 -10.48
C ALA A 10 4.27 7.57 -9.10
N GLU A 11 4.77 8.81 -9.03
CA GLU A 11 5.11 9.50 -7.78
C GLU A 11 3.88 9.67 -6.88
N GLU A 12 2.77 10.18 -7.42
CA GLU A 12 1.51 10.32 -6.69
C GLU A 12 1.00 8.97 -6.15
N LEU A 13 1.11 7.90 -6.94
CA LEU A 13 0.75 6.54 -6.51
C LEU A 13 1.65 6.06 -5.36
N HIS A 14 2.95 6.34 -5.41
CA HIS A 14 3.87 5.99 -4.33
C HIS A 14 3.50 6.73 -3.03
N ASP A 15 3.30 8.03 -3.10
CA ASP A 15 2.94 8.85 -1.94
C ASP A 15 1.61 8.41 -1.32
N THR A 16 0.60 8.17 -2.17
CA THR A 16 -0.72 7.69 -1.75
C THR A 16 -0.61 6.32 -1.07
N LEU A 17 0.19 5.40 -1.62
CA LEU A 17 0.41 4.08 -1.02
C LEU A 17 1.10 4.19 0.34
N ASP A 18 2.08 5.08 0.48
CA ASP A 18 2.78 5.32 1.74
C ASP A 18 1.89 5.91 2.83
N GLU A 19 1.02 6.85 2.46
CA GLU A 19 0.01 7.41 3.37
C GLU A 19 -0.97 6.33 3.85
N VAL A 20 -1.60 5.60 2.93
CA VAL A 20 -2.57 4.56 3.27
C VAL A 20 -1.94 3.48 4.14
N LEU A 21 -0.70 3.05 3.86
CA LEU A 21 -0.02 2.05 4.69
C LEU A 21 0.22 2.53 6.12
N ARG A 22 0.46 3.83 6.32
CA ARG A 22 0.62 4.48 7.63
C ARG A 22 -0.70 4.60 8.38
N GLU A 23 -1.75 5.02 7.69
CA GLU A 23 -3.11 5.10 8.23
C GLU A 23 -3.60 3.72 8.69
N MET A 24 -3.42 2.70 7.85
CA MET A 24 -3.79 1.32 8.18
C MET A 24 -3.04 0.77 9.39
N SER A 25 -1.77 1.17 9.59
CA SER A 25 -1.04 0.79 10.80
C SER A 25 -1.71 1.34 12.07
N SER A 26 -2.23 2.57 12.02
CA SER A 26 -2.96 3.17 13.13
C SER A 26 -4.33 2.51 13.31
N GLU A 27 -5.04 2.23 12.21
CA GLU A 27 -6.34 1.54 12.22
C GLU A 27 -6.25 0.13 12.82
N ILE A 28 -5.24 -0.65 12.44
CA ILE A 28 -4.96 -1.99 12.99
C ILE A 28 -4.71 -1.91 14.50
N ALA A 29 -3.94 -0.92 14.95
CA ALA A 29 -3.61 -0.73 16.36
C ALA A 29 -4.85 -0.37 17.20
N GLY A 30 -5.78 0.39 16.62
CA GLY A 30 -7.05 0.77 17.26
C GLY A 30 -8.19 -0.26 17.12
N THR A 31 -7.97 -1.39 16.43
CA THR A 31 -9.04 -2.38 16.18
C THR A 31 -9.06 -3.47 17.25
N ASP A 32 -10.14 -3.50 18.04
CA ASP A 32 -10.35 -4.51 19.08
C ASP A 32 -10.96 -5.82 18.56
N ASN A 33 -11.66 -5.79 17.42
CA ASN A 33 -12.23 -6.99 16.81
C ASN A 33 -11.13 -7.83 16.13
N PRO A 34 -10.80 -9.03 16.62
CA PRO A 34 -9.68 -9.82 16.11
C PRO A 34 -9.86 -10.26 14.66
N ASN A 35 -11.10 -10.54 14.24
CA ASN A 35 -11.40 -10.95 12.86
C ASN A 35 -11.20 -9.77 11.90
N TYR A 36 -11.73 -8.60 12.27
CA TYR A 36 -11.57 -7.40 11.46
C TYR A 36 -10.11 -6.93 11.39
N ARG A 37 -9.40 -6.98 12.52
CA ARG A 37 -7.96 -6.71 12.58
C ARG A 37 -7.17 -7.64 11.65
N GLY A 38 -7.53 -8.92 11.57
CA GLY A 38 -6.94 -9.86 10.63
C GLY A 38 -7.15 -9.46 9.16
N VAL A 39 -8.34 -9.00 8.81
CA VAL A 39 -8.67 -8.49 7.47
C VAL A 39 -7.84 -7.24 7.13
N LEU A 40 -7.72 -6.29 8.07
CA LEU A 40 -6.92 -5.08 7.89
C LEU A 40 -5.43 -5.41 7.69
N THR A 41 -4.87 -6.30 8.52
CA THR A 41 -3.48 -6.77 8.36
C THR A 41 -3.26 -7.40 6.99
N ALA A 42 -4.14 -8.29 6.55
CA ALA A 42 -4.02 -8.94 5.24
C ALA A 42 -4.14 -7.94 4.07
N ARG A 43 -4.98 -6.91 4.21
CA ARG A 43 -5.06 -5.83 3.22
C ARG A 43 -3.76 -5.00 3.20
N ARG A 44 -3.21 -4.65 4.37
CA ARG A 44 -1.97 -3.89 4.48
C ARG A 44 -0.79 -4.63 3.86
N GLU A 45 -0.63 -5.93 4.13
CA GLU A 45 0.46 -6.71 3.54
C GLU A 45 0.34 -6.83 2.02
N ARG A 46 -0.88 -6.93 1.47
CA ARG A 46 -1.09 -6.90 0.01
C ARG A 46 -0.64 -5.56 -0.59
N LEU A 47 -1.00 -4.43 0.01
CA LEU A 47 -0.59 -3.11 -0.46
C LEU A 47 0.93 -2.90 -0.33
N ARG A 48 1.53 -3.40 0.75
CA ARG A 48 2.98 -3.37 0.96
C ARG A 48 3.70 -4.15 -0.13
N ALA A 49 3.22 -5.34 -0.50
CA ALA A 49 3.79 -6.13 -1.58
C ALA A 49 3.72 -5.41 -2.93
N ILE A 50 2.59 -4.75 -3.22
CA ILE A 50 2.43 -3.92 -4.42
C ILE A 50 3.45 -2.78 -4.43
N ARG A 51 3.59 -2.04 -3.32
CA ARG A 51 4.56 -0.95 -3.19
C ARG A 51 5.99 -1.40 -3.46
N VAL A 52 6.40 -2.53 -2.89
CA VAL A 52 7.74 -3.11 -3.11
C VAL A 52 7.96 -3.49 -4.57
N GLN A 53 6.94 -4.06 -5.24
CA GLN A 53 7.06 -4.36 -6.67
C GLN A 53 7.21 -3.09 -7.51
N LEU A 54 6.44 -2.04 -7.21
CA LEU A 54 6.54 -0.75 -7.90
C LEU A 54 7.93 -0.11 -7.72
N GLU A 55 8.52 -0.16 -6.52
CA GLU A 55 9.88 0.32 -6.27
C GLU A 55 10.92 -0.45 -7.11
N ASN A 56 10.78 -1.78 -7.19
CA ASN A 56 11.68 -2.62 -7.99
C ASN A 56 11.52 -2.39 -9.50
N SER A 57 10.31 -2.04 -9.96
CA SER A 57 10.04 -1.66 -11.35
C SER A 57 10.61 -0.29 -11.73
N LYS A 58 10.96 0.55 -10.75
CA LYS A 58 11.58 1.87 -10.96
C LYS A 58 13.11 1.82 -11.10
N SER A 59 13.73 0.64 -10.93
CA SER A 59 15.17 0.45 -11.12
C SER A 59 15.49 0.13 -12.60
N PRO A 60 16.43 0.84 -13.25
CA PRO A 60 16.90 0.55 -14.61
C PRO A 60 17.73 -0.75 -14.69
#